data_AF-A0A2R6E3Y1-F1
#
_entry.id   AF-A0A2R6E3Y1-F1
#
_cell.length_a   1.000
_cell.length_b   1.000
_cell.length_c   1.000
_cell.angle_alpha   90.00
_cell.angle_beta   90.00
_cell.angle_gamma   90.00
#
_symmetry.space_group_name_H-M   'P 1'
#
loop_
_entity.id
_entity.type
_entity.pdbx_description
1 polymer ?
#
loop_
_entity_poly.entity_id
_entity_poly.type
_entity_poly.pdbx_seq_one_letter_code
_entity_poly.pdbx_strand_id
1 'polypeptide(L)'
;MKAHDNSRGILVVRSGGDSQYVTVNVSGSSQAESESDQRVVVSSDDETQGTFIVVGDGEVTVNEQGNVSADLESDDKLVFRSYSEGRSEEDEQEEQAISDGQAAAEVYVMESSEQGSEFAADVVQYSEDTTVEVTQQSEGTVRMTADRSQDQGKIIITSVSEQAISSAEDLQVAVDGEAAAEASSYSDLESAIGSDNSKFLVRQQSTAQASADVLIAVNHFSTREVTMSEDGDGSDDSGTDGTDGSDGDGGQETTDAYG
;
A
#
# COMPACT_ATOMS: atom_id res chain seq x y z
N MET A 1 -0.62 21.31 -14.69
CA MET A 1 0.48 20.39 -14.36
C MET A 1 0.91 20.51 -12.91
N LYS A 2 0.97 19.37 -12.20
CA LYS A 2 1.53 19.24 -10.85
C LYS A 2 2.44 18.01 -10.83
N ALA A 3 3.62 18.14 -10.22
CA ALA A 3 4.54 17.03 -9.99
C ALA A 3 4.59 16.69 -8.49
N HIS A 4 4.73 15.40 -8.18
CA HIS A 4 4.92 14.88 -6.84
C HIS A 4 6.02 13.85 -6.88
N ASP A 5 7.14 14.09 -6.19
CA ASP A 5 8.19 13.11 -5.98
C ASP A 5 8.24 12.67 -4.51
N ASN A 6 8.70 11.45 -4.26
CA ASN A 6 8.92 10.95 -2.91
C ASN A 6 10.31 10.30 -2.74
N SER A 7 10.67 10.05 -1.48
CA SER A 7 11.96 9.47 -1.11
C SER A 7 12.17 8.02 -1.57
N ARG A 8 11.15 7.38 -2.14
CA ARG A 8 11.21 6.03 -2.71
C ARG A 8 11.46 6.05 -4.22
N GLY A 9 11.69 7.23 -4.80
CA GLY A 9 12.00 7.38 -6.21
C GLY A 9 10.79 7.20 -7.12
N ILE A 10 9.59 7.47 -6.60
CA ILE A 10 8.39 7.64 -7.41
C ILE A 10 8.19 9.11 -7.72
N LEU A 11 7.97 9.42 -9.00
CA LEU A 11 7.56 10.74 -9.49
C LEU A 11 6.23 10.60 -10.23
N VAL A 12 5.22 11.39 -9.85
CA VAL A 12 3.94 11.47 -10.56
C VAL A 12 3.75 12.87 -11.13
N VAL A 13 3.54 12.94 -12.45
CA VAL A 13 3.20 14.16 -13.18
C VAL A 13 1.75 14.07 -13.63
N ARG A 14 0.93 15.00 -13.15
CA ARG A 14 -0.49 15.13 -13.53
C ARG A 14 -0.64 16.20 -14.60
N SER A 15 -1.42 15.90 -15.64
CA SER A 15 -1.71 16.85 -16.71
C SER A 15 -2.41 18.12 -16.18
N GLY A 16 -3.44 17.91 -15.34
CA GLY A 16 -4.14 18.94 -14.58
C GLY A 16 -5.38 19.48 -15.29
N GLY A 17 -6.09 18.64 -16.05
CA GLY A 17 -7.37 18.96 -16.69
C GLY A 17 -7.28 19.37 -18.16
N ASP A 18 -6.08 19.44 -18.73
CA ASP A 18 -5.84 19.71 -20.14
C ASP A 18 -4.77 18.74 -20.65
N SER A 19 -4.85 18.31 -21.92
CA SER A 19 -3.83 17.46 -22.55
C SER A 19 -2.42 18.09 -22.43
N GLN A 20 -1.42 17.29 -22.07
CA GLN A 20 -0.03 17.72 -21.93
C GLN A 20 0.91 16.88 -22.77
N TYR A 21 2.01 17.50 -23.21
CA TYR A 21 3.15 16.79 -23.78
C TYR A 21 4.34 16.90 -22.83
N VAL A 22 4.87 15.78 -22.39
CA VAL A 22 6.01 15.71 -21.46
C VAL A 22 7.20 15.08 -22.17
N THR A 23 8.38 15.68 -22.00
CA THR A 23 9.64 15.09 -22.47
C THR A 23 10.61 14.99 -21.32
N VAL A 24 11.18 13.80 -21.13
CA VAL A 24 12.17 13.52 -20.10
C VAL A 24 13.49 13.16 -20.76
N ASN A 25 14.54 13.89 -20.40
CA ASN A 25 15.88 13.65 -20.91
C ASN A 25 16.47 12.41 -20.24
N VAL A 26 16.93 11.46 -21.04
CA VAL A 26 17.63 10.27 -20.58
C VAL A 26 19.13 10.52 -20.66
N SER A 27 19.87 10.22 -19.59
CA SER A 27 21.32 10.38 -19.57
C SER A 27 21.99 9.51 -20.63
N GLY A 28 23.09 9.99 -21.21
CA GLY A 28 23.81 9.24 -22.26
C GLY A 28 24.47 7.94 -21.80
N SER A 29 24.52 7.67 -20.49
CA SER A 29 24.92 6.40 -19.87
C SER A 29 23.74 5.48 -19.55
N SER A 30 22.56 5.81 -20.09
CA SER A 30 21.33 5.06 -19.88
C SER A 30 20.64 4.84 -21.22
N GLN A 31 19.83 3.79 -21.29
CA GLN A 31 19.09 3.44 -22.49
C GLN A 31 17.60 3.29 -22.14
N ALA A 32 16.75 3.92 -22.95
CA ALA A 32 15.30 3.79 -22.85
C ALA A 32 14.78 2.86 -23.94
N GLU A 33 13.89 1.95 -23.57
CA GLU A 33 13.25 0.99 -24.47
C GLU A 33 11.74 0.98 -24.23
N SER A 34 10.97 1.05 -25.31
CA SER A 34 9.50 0.94 -25.24
C SER A 34 9.12 -0.52 -25.06
N GLU A 35 8.38 -0.83 -24.00
CA GLU A 35 7.79 -2.14 -23.80
C GLU A 35 6.34 -2.18 -24.31
N SER A 36 5.60 -1.09 -24.12
CA SER A 36 4.24 -0.90 -24.63
C SER A 36 3.97 0.58 -24.89
N ASP A 37 2.78 0.90 -25.41
CA ASP A 37 2.34 2.30 -25.59
C ASP A 37 2.12 3.01 -24.25
N GLN A 38 2.00 2.28 -23.15
CA GLN A 38 1.83 2.81 -21.79
C GLN A 38 3.09 2.67 -20.94
N ARG A 39 4.19 2.08 -21.47
CA ARG A 39 5.37 1.77 -20.68
C ARG A 39 6.69 1.89 -21.43
N VAL A 40 7.61 2.62 -20.83
CA VAL A 40 9.01 2.72 -21.26
C VAL A 40 9.93 2.39 -20.09
N VAL A 41 10.84 1.44 -20.29
CA VAL A 41 11.86 1.07 -19.31
C VAL A 41 13.16 1.81 -19.63
N VAL A 42 13.81 2.34 -18.61
CA VAL A 42 15.13 2.95 -18.66
C VAL A 42 16.10 2.11 -17.85
N SER A 43 17.19 1.69 -18.47
CA SER A 43 18.27 0.95 -17.81
C SER A 43 19.56 1.78 -17.80
N SER A 44 20.27 1.79 -16.69
CA SER A 44 21.60 2.39 -16.55
C SER A 44 22.70 1.34 -16.55
N ASP A 45 23.93 1.73 -16.86
CA ASP A 45 25.11 0.84 -16.83
C ASP A 45 25.38 0.24 -15.43
N ASP A 46 24.94 0.91 -14.35
CA ASP A 46 25.10 0.50 -12.95
C ASP A 46 23.97 -0.42 -12.44
N GLU A 47 23.29 -1.15 -13.34
CA GLU A 47 22.17 -2.08 -13.05
C GLU A 47 20.89 -1.42 -12.48
N THR A 48 20.93 -0.13 -12.14
CA THR A 48 19.74 0.65 -11.78
C THR A 48 18.80 0.73 -12.99
N GLN A 49 17.52 0.46 -12.73
CA GLN A 49 16.46 0.56 -13.72
C GLN A 49 15.39 1.55 -13.26
N GLY A 50 14.57 2.00 -14.18
CA GLY A 50 13.37 2.76 -13.86
C GLY A 50 12.35 2.66 -14.96
N THR A 51 11.08 2.86 -14.63
CA THR A 51 9.98 2.67 -15.56
C THR A 51 9.12 3.92 -15.61
N PHE A 52 8.85 4.41 -16.82
CA PHE A 52 7.81 5.39 -17.09
C PHE A 52 6.51 4.66 -17.45
N ILE A 53 5.42 5.03 -16.79
CA ILE A 53 4.10 4.41 -16.91
C ILE A 53 3.08 5.51 -17.15
N VAL A 54 2.25 5.37 -18.18
CA VAL A 54 1.08 6.23 -18.36
C VAL A 54 -0.13 5.55 -17.71
N VAL A 55 -0.80 6.29 -16.83
CA VAL A 55 -2.06 5.89 -16.19
C VAL A 55 -3.18 6.69 -16.84
N GLY A 56 -4.00 6.02 -17.63
CA GLY A 56 -5.06 6.62 -18.44
C GLY A 56 -4.98 6.21 -19.91
N ASP A 57 -5.51 7.05 -20.79
CA ASP A 57 -5.70 6.75 -22.23
C ASP A 57 -4.54 7.25 -23.11
N GLY A 58 -3.61 8.01 -22.55
CA GLY A 58 -2.44 8.55 -23.24
C GLY A 58 -1.36 7.52 -23.56
N GLU A 59 -0.25 8.02 -24.10
CA GLU A 59 0.85 7.18 -24.59
C GLU A 59 2.23 7.69 -24.12
N VAL A 60 3.20 6.78 -24.04
CA VAL A 60 4.61 7.06 -23.78
C VAL A 60 5.50 6.28 -24.73
N THR A 61 6.49 6.97 -25.31
CA THR A 61 7.38 6.43 -26.34
C THR A 61 8.82 6.93 -26.14
N VAL A 62 9.76 6.29 -26.83
CA VAL A 62 11.15 6.75 -26.94
C VAL A 62 11.32 7.48 -28.27
N ASN A 63 11.78 8.74 -28.22
CA ASN A 63 11.98 9.54 -29.41
C ASN A 63 13.32 9.28 -30.10
N GLU A 64 13.54 9.89 -31.27
CA GLU A 64 14.76 9.70 -32.08
C GLU A 64 16.06 10.11 -31.37
N GLN A 65 15.98 10.87 -30.27
CA GLN A 65 17.12 11.30 -29.47
C GLN A 65 17.41 10.34 -28.30
N GLY A 66 16.63 9.27 -28.14
CA GLY A 66 16.71 8.34 -27.02
C GLY A 66 16.05 8.86 -25.74
N ASN A 67 15.27 9.94 -25.81
CA ASN A 67 14.55 10.52 -24.68
C ASN A 67 13.13 9.97 -24.59
N VAL A 68 12.56 9.99 -23.39
CA VAL A 68 11.16 9.57 -23.17
C VAL A 68 10.22 10.73 -23.48
N SER A 69 9.16 10.47 -24.22
CA SER A 69 8.11 11.43 -24.55
C SER A 69 6.75 10.84 -24.22
N ALA A 70 5.88 11.61 -23.55
CA ALA A 70 4.55 11.18 -23.18
C ALA A 70 3.50 12.20 -23.61
N ASP A 71 2.45 11.71 -24.28
CA ASP A 71 1.25 12.45 -24.64
C ASP A 71 0.16 12.06 -23.64
N LEU A 72 -0.19 13.00 -22.77
CA LEU A 72 -1.15 12.81 -21.68
C LEU A 72 -2.46 13.49 -22.04
N GLU A 73 -3.58 12.80 -21.91
CA GLU A 73 -4.91 13.38 -21.92
C GLU A 73 -5.21 14.15 -20.62
N SER A 74 -6.42 14.70 -20.54
CA SER A 74 -6.81 15.68 -19.51
C SER A 74 -6.79 15.12 -18.07
N ASP A 75 -6.99 13.81 -17.93
CA ASP A 75 -7.08 13.10 -16.64
C ASP A 75 -5.89 12.12 -16.42
N ASP A 76 -4.98 12.07 -17.41
CA ASP A 76 -3.86 11.15 -17.44
C ASP A 76 -2.70 11.58 -16.54
N LYS A 77 -1.88 10.59 -16.17
CA LYS A 77 -0.70 10.78 -15.34
C LYS A 77 0.48 10.05 -15.95
N LEU A 78 1.64 10.69 -15.90
CA LEU A 78 2.92 10.02 -16.11
C LEU A 78 3.51 9.68 -14.74
N VAL A 79 3.74 8.40 -14.49
CA VAL A 79 4.40 7.89 -13.29
C VAL A 79 5.81 7.44 -13.68
N PHE A 80 6.81 7.79 -12.89
CA PHE A 80 8.14 7.22 -12.98
C PHE A 80 8.45 6.48 -11.67
N ARG A 81 8.97 5.27 -11.76
CA ARG A 81 9.42 4.46 -10.62
C ARG A 81 10.87 4.07 -10.82
N SER A 82 11.69 4.21 -9.78
CA SER A 82 13.10 3.80 -9.82
C SER A 82 13.33 2.52 -9.04
N TYR A 83 14.17 1.65 -9.60
CA TYR A 83 14.57 0.36 -9.04
C TYR A 83 16.08 0.32 -8.90
N SER A 84 16.58 0.66 -7.70
CA SER A 84 18.02 0.72 -7.43
C SER A 84 18.72 -0.64 -7.48
N GLU A 85 17.97 -1.72 -7.27
CA GLU A 85 18.48 -3.11 -7.25
C GLU A 85 18.07 -3.89 -8.52
N GLY A 86 17.62 -3.19 -9.55
CA GLY A 86 17.02 -3.77 -10.76
C GLY A 86 15.52 -4.01 -10.62
N ARG A 87 14.84 -4.12 -11.75
CA ARG A 87 13.39 -4.38 -11.86
C ARG A 87 13.14 -5.88 -11.84
N SER A 88 12.26 -6.32 -10.94
CA SER A 88 11.84 -7.71 -10.77
C SER A 88 10.56 -8.03 -11.56
N GLU A 89 10.23 -9.32 -11.70
CA GLU A 89 8.96 -9.76 -12.31
C GLU A 89 7.73 -9.30 -11.50
N GLU A 90 7.89 -9.14 -10.18
CA GLU A 90 6.88 -8.59 -9.29
C GLU A 90 6.61 -7.11 -9.56
N ASP A 91 7.68 -6.34 -9.85
CA ASP A 91 7.59 -4.93 -10.22
C ASP A 91 6.79 -4.78 -11.53
N GLU A 92 7.06 -5.62 -12.54
CA GLU A 92 6.36 -5.53 -13.83
C GLU A 92 4.84 -5.76 -13.68
N GLN A 93 4.45 -6.66 -12.78
CA GLN A 93 3.05 -6.93 -12.46
C GLN A 93 2.38 -5.76 -11.76
N GLU A 94 3.10 -5.09 -10.86
CA GLU A 94 2.55 -3.94 -10.16
C GLU A 94 2.44 -2.72 -11.07
N GLU A 95 3.45 -2.48 -11.92
CA GLU A 95 3.37 -1.49 -12.98
C GLU A 95 2.20 -1.77 -13.94
N GLN A 96 1.88 -3.03 -14.21
CA GLN A 96 0.72 -3.43 -15.00
C GLN A 96 -0.59 -3.09 -14.29
N ALA A 97 -0.68 -3.37 -12.99
CA ALA A 97 -1.81 -2.95 -12.17
C ALA A 97 -2.05 -1.44 -12.23
N ILE A 98 -0.96 -0.66 -12.23
CA ILE A 98 -0.97 0.80 -12.31
C ILE A 98 -1.42 1.27 -13.69
N SER A 99 -0.82 0.75 -14.78
CA SER A 99 -1.18 1.15 -16.16
C SER A 99 -2.61 0.78 -16.53
N ASP A 100 -3.10 -0.38 -16.06
CA ASP A 100 -4.46 -0.84 -16.31
C ASP A 100 -5.50 -0.11 -15.42
N GLY A 101 -5.04 0.81 -14.57
CA GLY A 101 -5.86 1.55 -13.62
C GLY A 101 -6.50 0.67 -12.55
N GLN A 102 -6.01 -0.55 -12.33
CA GLN A 102 -6.46 -1.46 -11.27
C GLN A 102 -5.94 -1.00 -9.90
N ALA A 103 -4.71 -0.48 -9.84
CA ALA A 103 -4.16 0.13 -8.65
C ALA A 103 -4.64 1.59 -8.50
N ALA A 104 -5.23 1.92 -7.36
CA ALA A 104 -5.77 3.25 -7.10
C ALA A 104 -4.75 4.18 -6.42
N ALA A 105 -3.94 3.62 -5.53
CA ALA A 105 -2.95 4.35 -4.76
C ALA A 105 -1.85 3.41 -4.25
N GLU A 106 -0.75 4.03 -3.84
CA GLU A 106 0.39 3.39 -3.17
C GLU A 106 0.71 4.16 -1.89
N VAL A 107 0.78 3.44 -0.77
CA VAL A 107 1.01 3.98 0.57
C VAL A 107 2.36 3.50 1.07
N TYR A 108 3.16 4.42 1.60
CA TYR A 108 4.43 4.11 2.22
C TYR A 108 4.36 4.44 3.70
N VAL A 109 4.66 3.48 4.57
CA VAL A 109 4.80 3.70 6.02
C VAL A 109 6.22 3.40 6.44
N MET A 110 6.92 4.42 6.92
CA MET A 110 8.34 4.34 7.29
C MET A 110 8.62 5.04 8.61
N GLU A 111 9.72 4.73 9.27
CA GLU A 111 10.14 5.46 10.47
C GLU A 111 10.53 6.91 10.10
N SER A 112 9.98 7.87 10.84
CA SER A 112 10.33 9.28 10.70
C SER A 112 11.70 9.54 11.30
N SER A 113 12.57 10.18 10.53
CA SER A 113 13.97 10.41 10.91
C SER A 113 14.13 11.46 12.02
N GLU A 114 13.08 12.20 12.37
CA GLU A 114 13.21 13.41 13.18
C GLU A 114 13.14 13.17 14.69
N GLN A 115 12.39 12.16 15.18
CA GLN A 115 12.32 11.78 16.59
C GLN A 115 11.95 10.29 16.67
N GLY A 116 12.94 9.44 16.94
CA GLY A 116 12.78 7.97 16.92
C GLY A 116 11.55 7.50 17.71
N SER A 117 10.76 6.62 17.09
CA SER A 117 9.43 6.07 17.46
C SER A 117 8.20 6.68 16.78
N GLU A 118 8.31 7.73 15.95
CA GLU A 118 7.17 8.19 15.13
C GLU A 118 7.30 7.66 13.70
N PHE A 119 6.23 7.05 13.16
CA PHE A 119 6.16 6.70 11.75
C PHE A 119 5.70 7.91 10.93
N ALA A 120 6.13 7.98 9.67
CA ALA A 120 5.64 8.88 8.66
C ALA A 120 4.95 8.06 7.56
N ALA A 121 3.88 8.61 6.99
CA ALA A 121 3.21 8.02 5.83
C ALA A 121 3.24 8.97 4.63
N ASP A 122 3.52 8.41 3.46
CA ASP A 122 3.40 9.10 2.17
C ASP A 122 2.41 8.33 1.28
N VAL A 123 1.63 9.06 0.48
CA VAL A 123 0.59 8.46 -0.37
C VAL A 123 0.70 8.98 -1.79
N VAL A 124 0.89 8.05 -2.72
CA VAL A 124 0.86 8.30 -4.16
C VAL A 124 -0.52 7.88 -4.68
N GLN A 125 -1.26 8.81 -5.28
CA GLN A 125 -2.57 8.51 -5.87
C GLN A 125 -2.48 8.42 -7.40
N TYR A 126 -2.90 7.27 -7.93
CA TYR A 126 -2.96 6.97 -9.36
C TYR A 126 -4.35 7.24 -9.95
N SER A 127 -5.41 6.93 -9.19
CA SER A 127 -6.80 7.21 -9.55
C SER A 127 -7.24 8.58 -9.02
N GLU A 128 -7.99 9.35 -9.81
CA GLU A 128 -8.53 10.65 -9.35
C GLU A 128 -9.80 10.52 -8.53
N ASP A 129 -10.49 9.39 -8.67
CA ASP A 129 -11.77 9.15 -8.02
C ASP A 129 -11.63 8.38 -6.70
N THR A 130 -10.38 8.07 -6.29
CA THR A 130 -10.01 7.48 -5.00
C THR A 130 -9.04 8.37 -4.23
N THR A 131 -9.34 8.62 -2.96
CA THR A 131 -8.44 9.25 -2.00
C THR A 131 -8.07 8.22 -0.93
N VAL A 132 -6.78 8.08 -0.61
CA VAL A 132 -6.31 7.26 0.51
C VAL A 132 -5.64 8.15 1.53
N GLU A 133 -6.00 7.98 2.80
CA GLU A 133 -5.46 8.72 3.93
C GLU A 133 -5.03 7.72 5.02
N VAL A 134 -3.79 7.81 5.47
CA VAL A 134 -3.33 7.01 6.62
C VAL A 134 -3.81 7.70 7.90
N THR A 135 -4.62 6.98 8.68
CA THR A 135 -5.29 7.51 9.89
C THR A 135 -4.62 7.03 11.18
N GLN A 136 -3.91 5.91 11.13
CA GLN A 136 -3.09 5.42 12.24
C GLN A 136 -1.81 4.76 11.71
N GLN A 137 -0.70 5.10 12.34
CA GLN A 137 0.59 4.48 12.10
C GLN A 137 1.28 4.29 13.45
N SER A 138 1.35 3.04 13.90
CA SER A 138 1.92 2.64 15.18
C SER A 138 2.67 1.33 14.98
N GLU A 139 3.57 1.00 15.91
CA GLU A 139 4.24 -0.31 15.88
C GLU A 139 3.19 -1.42 15.91
N GLY A 140 3.30 -2.36 14.98
CA GLY A 140 2.40 -3.49 14.78
C GLY A 140 1.03 -3.15 14.20
N THR A 141 0.72 -1.89 13.86
CA THR A 141 -0.59 -1.52 13.30
C THR A 141 -0.54 -0.30 12.39
N VAL A 142 -1.05 -0.48 11.17
CA VAL A 142 -1.32 0.59 10.20
C VAL A 142 -2.79 0.59 9.84
N ARG A 143 -3.46 1.74 9.98
CA ARG A 143 -4.84 1.95 9.53
C ARG A 143 -4.88 3.06 8.50
N MET A 144 -5.62 2.82 7.43
CA MET A 144 -5.89 3.81 6.40
C MET A 144 -7.36 3.81 6.03
N THR A 145 -7.83 4.94 5.53
CA THR A 145 -9.17 5.10 4.96
C THR A 145 -9.02 5.36 3.47
N ALA A 146 -9.72 4.57 2.67
CA ALA A 146 -9.79 4.72 1.23
C ALA A 146 -11.22 5.14 0.87
N ASP A 147 -11.37 6.35 0.35
CA ASP A 147 -12.63 6.92 -0.11
C ASP A 147 -12.67 6.93 -1.63
N ARG A 148 -13.71 6.34 -2.22
CA ARG A 148 -13.89 6.32 -3.67
C ARG A 148 -15.34 6.63 -4.02
N SER A 149 -15.50 7.42 -5.09
CA SER A 149 -16.83 7.84 -5.57
C SER A 149 -17.55 6.80 -6.44
N GLN A 150 -16.84 5.77 -6.88
CA GLN A 150 -17.32 4.68 -7.75
C GLN A 150 -17.40 3.36 -6.97
N ASP A 151 -18.40 2.53 -7.28
CA ASP A 151 -18.63 1.25 -6.59
C ASP A 151 -17.60 0.14 -6.92
N GLN A 152 -16.82 0.31 -7.99
CA GLN A 152 -15.88 -0.71 -8.47
C GLN A 152 -14.66 -0.83 -7.55
N GLY A 153 -14.35 -2.06 -7.13
CA GLY A 153 -13.12 -2.46 -6.43
C GLY A 153 -11.83 -2.02 -7.13
N LYS A 154 -10.75 -1.85 -6.35
CA LYS A 154 -9.39 -1.47 -6.79
C LYS A 154 -8.35 -2.04 -5.83
N ILE A 155 -7.10 -2.04 -6.27
CA ILE A 155 -5.94 -2.45 -5.48
C ILE A 155 -5.32 -1.22 -4.81
N ILE A 156 -4.98 -1.33 -3.54
CA ILE A 156 -4.13 -0.40 -2.81
C ILE A 156 -2.81 -1.10 -2.54
N ILE A 157 -1.70 -0.52 -3.00
CA ILE A 157 -0.36 -1.03 -2.74
C ILE A 157 0.12 -0.39 -1.44
N THR A 158 0.65 -1.16 -0.50
CA THR A 158 1.21 -0.60 0.73
C THR A 158 2.58 -1.16 1.00
N SER A 159 3.60 -0.32 1.07
CA SER A 159 4.93 -0.69 1.51
C SER A 159 5.11 -0.29 2.98
N VAL A 160 5.36 -1.27 3.84
CA VAL A 160 5.54 -1.08 5.29
C VAL A 160 6.95 -1.48 5.70
N SER A 161 7.62 -0.68 6.52
CA SER A 161 8.91 -1.06 7.08
C SER A 161 8.76 -2.16 8.14
N GLU A 162 9.79 -2.99 8.31
CA GLU A 162 9.87 -4.02 9.35
C GLU A 162 9.82 -3.42 10.77
N GLN A 163 10.03 -2.12 10.90
CA GLN A 163 9.85 -1.40 12.16
C GLN A 163 8.37 -1.15 12.46
N ALA A 164 7.55 -0.96 11.42
CA ALA A 164 6.11 -0.78 11.55
C ALA A 164 5.38 -2.13 11.70
N ILE A 165 5.84 -3.17 11.00
CA ILE A 165 5.33 -4.54 11.06
C ILE A 165 6.55 -5.46 11.09
N SER A 166 6.86 -6.04 12.24
CA SER A 166 8.06 -6.87 12.46
C SER A 166 8.04 -8.19 11.71
N SER A 167 6.86 -8.79 11.50
CA SER A 167 6.68 -10.05 10.78
C SER A 167 5.65 -9.90 9.67
N ALA A 168 6.12 -9.83 8.42
CA ALA A 168 5.24 -9.90 7.25
C ALA A 168 4.55 -11.28 7.10
N GLU A 169 5.16 -12.33 7.65
CA GLU A 169 4.62 -13.71 7.66
C GLU A 169 3.37 -13.83 8.57
N ASP A 170 3.30 -12.99 9.61
CA ASP A 170 2.20 -12.96 10.58
C ASP A 170 1.26 -11.78 10.29
N LEU A 171 1.31 -11.20 9.08
CA LEU A 171 0.49 -10.05 8.74
C LEU A 171 -0.98 -10.47 8.51
N GLN A 172 -1.88 -9.79 9.20
CA GLN A 172 -3.31 -9.83 8.94
C GLN A 172 -3.79 -8.52 8.32
N VAL A 173 -4.68 -8.62 7.35
CA VAL A 173 -5.36 -7.48 6.74
C VAL A 173 -6.86 -7.60 6.95
N ALA A 174 -7.49 -6.51 7.38
CA ALA A 174 -8.94 -6.40 7.50
C ALA A 174 -9.45 -5.19 6.71
N VAL A 175 -10.60 -5.35 6.06
CA VAL A 175 -11.33 -4.27 5.37
C VAL A 175 -12.66 -4.09 6.09
N ASP A 176 -12.92 -2.90 6.63
CA ASP A 176 -14.06 -2.56 7.48
C ASP A 176 -14.25 -3.49 8.69
N GLY A 177 -13.13 -4.03 9.22
CA GLY A 177 -13.13 -5.00 10.30
C GLY A 177 -13.45 -6.44 9.89
N GLU A 178 -13.69 -6.70 8.60
CA GLU A 178 -13.81 -8.04 8.03
C GLU A 178 -12.43 -8.52 7.56
N ALA A 179 -12.00 -9.70 7.99
CA ALA A 179 -10.70 -10.26 7.61
C ALA A 179 -10.64 -10.49 6.09
N ALA A 180 -9.64 -9.90 5.44
CA ALA A 180 -9.36 -10.14 4.04
C ALA A 180 -8.69 -11.52 3.90
N ALA A 181 -9.01 -12.23 2.82
CA ALA A 181 -8.37 -13.52 2.56
C ALA A 181 -7.00 -13.34 1.89
N GLU A 182 -6.03 -14.16 2.28
CA GLU A 182 -4.72 -14.15 1.62
C GLU A 182 -4.85 -14.71 0.19
N ALA A 183 -4.30 -13.98 -0.77
CA ALA A 183 -4.20 -14.38 -2.16
C ALA A 183 -2.85 -15.06 -2.40
N SER A 184 -2.86 -16.11 -3.21
CA SER A 184 -1.63 -16.85 -3.55
C SER A 184 -0.92 -16.31 -4.80
N SER A 185 -1.56 -15.41 -5.54
CA SER A 185 -1.05 -14.83 -6.78
C SER A 185 -1.76 -13.53 -7.11
N TYR A 186 -1.19 -12.75 -8.03
CA TYR A 186 -1.83 -11.52 -8.50
C TYR A 186 -3.20 -11.78 -9.14
N SER A 187 -3.34 -12.82 -9.96
CA SER A 187 -4.63 -13.17 -10.57
C SER A 187 -5.68 -13.57 -9.52
N ASP A 188 -5.26 -14.22 -8.43
CA ASP A 188 -6.12 -14.56 -7.31
C ASP A 188 -6.53 -13.33 -6.50
N LEU A 189 -5.62 -12.36 -6.34
CA LEU A 189 -5.89 -11.05 -5.76
C LEU A 189 -6.89 -10.25 -6.62
N GLU A 190 -6.66 -10.18 -7.93
CA GLU A 190 -7.53 -9.48 -8.88
C GLU A 190 -8.96 -10.04 -8.89
N SER A 191 -9.10 -11.36 -8.71
CA SER A 191 -10.42 -12.01 -8.63
C SER A 191 -11.29 -11.51 -7.47
N ALA A 192 -10.70 -10.83 -6.47
CA ALA A 192 -11.44 -10.23 -5.37
C ALA A 192 -12.20 -8.96 -5.79
N ILE A 193 -11.76 -8.27 -6.86
CA ILE A 193 -12.37 -7.05 -7.37
C ILE A 193 -13.77 -7.39 -7.91
N GLY A 194 -14.80 -6.78 -7.33
CA GLY A 194 -16.19 -7.06 -7.65
C GLY A 194 -16.74 -8.35 -7.04
N SER A 195 -16.00 -9.00 -6.14
CA SER A 195 -16.44 -10.18 -5.39
C SER A 195 -17.03 -9.84 -4.02
N ASP A 196 -17.52 -10.82 -3.28
CA ASP A 196 -18.05 -10.61 -1.93
C ASP A 196 -16.97 -10.38 -0.86
N ASN A 197 -15.70 -10.73 -1.11
CA ASN A 197 -14.63 -10.69 -0.11
C ASN A 197 -13.40 -9.94 -0.62
N SER A 198 -12.78 -9.13 0.23
CA SER A 198 -11.48 -8.52 -0.05
C SER A 198 -10.35 -9.52 0.10
N LYS A 199 -9.25 -9.29 -0.62
CA LYS A 199 -8.04 -10.11 -0.52
C LYS A 199 -6.78 -9.27 -0.36
N PHE A 200 -5.73 -9.87 0.18
CA PHE A 200 -4.41 -9.26 0.24
C PHE A 200 -3.33 -10.23 -0.23
N LEU A 201 -2.25 -9.71 -0.79
CA LEU A 201 -1.07 -10.46 -1.21
C LEU A 201 0.16 -9.80 -0.58
N VAL A 202 0.90 -10.56 0.22
CA VAL A 202 2.17 -10.10 0.80
C VAL A 202 3.31 -10.46 -0.14
N ARG A 203 4.18 -9.48 -0.40
CA ARG A 203 5.40 -9.60 -1.18
C ARG A 203 6.53 -9.03 -0.34
N GLN A 204 7.51 -9.85 0.00
CA GLN A 204 8.67 -9.38 0.74
C GLN A 204 9.66 -8.79 -0.27
N GLN A 205 10.00 -7.50 -0.13
CA GLN A 205 11.16 -6.96 -0.84
C GLN A 205 12.44 -7.50 -0.20
N SER A 206 13.52 -7.54 -0.98
CA SER A 206 14.84 -8.01 -0.58
C SER A 206 15.20 -7.62 0.86
N THR A 207 15.83 -8.56 1.59
CA THR A 207 16.23 -8.42 3.01
C THR A 207 17.13 -7.22 3.32
N ALA A 208 17.61 -6.50 2.30
CA ALA A 208 18.41 -5.29 2.43
C ALA A 208 17.60 -4.06 2.86
N GLN A 209 16.31 -3.96 2.46
CA GLN A 209 15.49 -2.77 2.70
C GLN A 209 14.58 -2.87 3.92
N ALA A 210 14.49 -4.07 4.53
CA ALA A 210 13.69 -4.29 5.72
C ALA A 210 12.25 -3.74 5.56
N SER A 211 11.59 -4.09 4.45
CA SER A 211 10.23 -3.66 4.13
C SER A 211 9.44 -4.76 3.40
N ALA A 212 8.13 -4.76 3.59
CA ALA A 212 7.20 -5.64 2.91
C ALA A 212 6.17 -4.84 2.11
N ASP A 213 5.89 -5.28 0.90
CA ASP A 213 4.83 -4.75 0.06
C ASP A 213 3.58 -5.61 0.19
N VAL A 214 2.45 -4.97 0.44
CA VAL A 214 1.15 -5.60 0.68
C VAL A 214 0.18 -5.02 -0.33
N LEU A 215 -0.25 -5.84 -1.27
CA LEU A 215 -1.24 -5.47 -2.26
C LEU A 215 -2.62 -5.86 -1.74
N ILE A 216 -3.53 -4.90 -1.60
CA ILE A 216 -4.83 -5.08 -0.98
C ILE A 216 -5.92 -4.83 -2.00
N ALA A 217 -6.61 -5.88 -2.45
CA ALA A 217 -7.76 -5.78 -3.32
C ALA A 217 -9.01 -5.55 -2.49
N VAL A 218 -9.49 -4.31 -2.52
CA VAL A 218 -10.78 -3.92 -1.94
C VAL A 218 -11.87 -4.29 -2.94
N ASN A 219 -12.78 -5.17 -2.51
CA ASN A 219 -13.73 -5.83 -3.39
C ASN A 219 -14.78 -4.88 -4.01
N HIS A 220 -15.35 -3.99 -3.21
CA HIS A 220 -16.30 -2.97 -3.63
C HIS A 220 -16.00 -1.67 -2.92
N PHE A 221 -16.05 -0.56 -3.66
CA PHE A 221 -15.65 0.72 -3.10
C PHE A 221 -16.83 1.57 -2.65
N SER A 222 -16.71 2.01 -1.41
CA SER A 222 -17.32 3.20 -0.81
C SER A 222 -16.18 3.83 0.01
N THR A 223 -16.47 4.66 1.01
CA THR A 223 -15.49 4.84 2.10
C THR A 223 -15.23 3.46 2.74
N ARG A 224 -13.97 3.03 2.78
CA ARG A 224 -13.52 1.76 3.35
C ARG A 224 -12.35 1.99 4.29
N GLU A 225 -12.34 1.31 5.42
CA GLU A 225 -11.21 1.27 6.35
C GLU A 225 -10.37 0.03 6.08
N VAL A 226 -9.07 0.20 5.88
CA VAL A 226 -8.12 -0.91 5.76
C VAL A 226 -7.23 -0.88 6.99
N THR A 227 -7.17 -2.01 7.70
CA THR A 227 -6.29 -2.21 8.86
C THR A 227 -5.31 -3.33 8.55
N MET A 228 -4.04 -3.07 8.75
CA MET A 228 -2.95 -4.04 8.72
C MET A 228 -2.40 -4.17 10.14
N SER A 229 -2.29 -5.40 10.62
CA SER A 229 -1.79 -5.67 11.97
C SER A 229 -1.03 -6.98 11.99
N GLU A 230 -0.07 -7.09 12.89
CA GLU A 230 0.60 -8.36 13.18
C GLU A 230 -0.36 -9.28 13.96
N ASP A 231 -0.26 -10.59 13.73
CA ASP A 231 -0.92 -11.61 14.55
C ASP A 231 -0.38 -11.50 15.99
N GLY A 232 -1.07 -10.69 16.79
CA GLY A 232 -0.80 -10.60 18.21
C GLY A 232 -1.28 -11.88 18.86
N ASP A 233 -0.35 -12.66 19.41
CA ASP A 233 -0.62 -13.75 20.35
C ASP A 233 -1.68 -13.26 21.34
N GLY A 234 -2.90 -13.81 21.19
CA GLY A 234 -4.12 -13.25 21.74
C GLY A 234 -3.99 -12.95 23.22
N SER A 235 -3.89 -11.66 23.56
CA SER A 235 -4.27 -11.21 24.89
C SER A 235 -5.78 -11.03 24.88
N ASP A 236 -6.47 -12.15 25.10
CA ASP A 236 -7.87 -12.17 25.55
C ASP A 236 -8.00 -11.21 26.76
N ASP A 237 -8.40 -9.96 26.51
CA ASP A 237 -9.03 -9.12 27.52
C ASP A 237 -10.42 -9.68 27.78
N SER A 238 -10.46 -10.82 28.47
CA SER A 238 -11.64 -11.30 29.16
C SER A 238 -11.76 -10.50 30.45
N GLY A 239 -12.05 -9.21 30.30
CA GLY A 239 -12.51 -8.31 31.35
C GLY A 239 -13.81 -8.83 31.95
N THR A 240 -13.68 -9.76 32.90
CA THR A 240 -14.77 -10.21 33.76
C THR A 240 -14.56 -9.60 35.14
N ASP A 241 -14.84 -8.30 35.24
CA ASP A 241 -15.07 -7.63 36.52
C ASP A 241 -16.44 -8.09 37.06
N GLY A 242 -16.43 -9.26 37.70
CA GLY A 242 -17.58 -9.88 38.35
C GLY A 242 -17.37 -9.93 39.86
N THR A 243 -17.89 -8.91 40.53
CA THR A 243 -18.07 -8.77 41.98
C THR A 243 -18.40 -10.05 42.74
N ASP A 244 -17.67 -10.34 43.82
CA ASP A 244 -18.28 -10.88 45.06
C ASP A 244 -17.36 -10.67 46.28
N GLY A 245 -17.53 -9.50 46.89
CA GLY A 245 -16.90 -9.12 48.15
C GLY A 245 -17.95 -8.52 49.07
N SER A 246 -18.86 -9.33 49.57
CA SER A 246 -19.75 -8.97 50.68
C SER A 246 -20.19 -10.23 51.42
N ASP A 247 -19.63 -10.46 52.59
CA ASP A 247 -20.37 -11.06 53.69
C ASP A 247 -19.84 -10.50 55.01
N GLY A 248 -20.59 -9.53 55.52
CA GLY A 248 -20.46 -8.97 56.85
C GLY A 248 -21.28 -9.77 57.86
N ASP A 249 -20.62 -10.13 58.96
CA ASP A 249 -21.05 -10.16 60.36
C ASP A 249 -22.49 -10.59 60.73
N GLY A 250 -22.59 -11.63 61.60
CA GLY A 250 -23.87 -12.06 62.16
C GLY A 250 -23.83 -13.21 63.17
N GLY A 251 -23.24 -12.97 64.35
CA GLY A 251 -23.67 -13.36 65.71
C GLY A 251 -24.28 -14.74 66.10
N GLN A 252 -23.86 -15.19 67.31
CA GLN A 252 -24.56 -16.02 68.33
C GLN A 252 -24.65 -17.55 68.10
N GLU A 253 -24.57 -18.46 69.08
CA GLU A 253 -24.22 -18.50 70.52
C GLU A 253 -24.13 -19.99 70.94
N THR A 254 -23.31 -20.29 71.95
CA THR A 254 -23.38 -21.42 72.91
C THR A 254 -23.28 -22.90 72.45
N THR A 255 -22.37 -23.67 73.07
CA THR A 255 -22.74 -24.63 74.15
C THR A 255 -21.51 -25.30 74.79
N ASP A 256 -21.64 -25.52 76.09
CA ASP A 256 -20.71 -26.11 77.07
C ASP A 256 -20.21 -27.53 76.74
N ALA A 257 -19.04 -27.91 77.26
CA ALA A 257 -18.90 -28.89 78.37
C ALA A 257 -17.50 -29.54 78.48
N TYR A 258 -16.90 -29.32 79.66
CA TYR A 258 -16.10 -30.22 80.52
C TYR A 258 -15.03 -31.18 79.95
N GLY A 259 -13.84 -31.07 80.56
CA GLY A 259 -12.78 -32.09 80.63
C GLY A 259 -11.56 -31.55 81.37
#